data_AF-A0A9P3B327-F1
#
_entry.id   AF-A0A9P3B327-F1
#
_cell.length_a   1.000
_cell.length_b   1.000
_cell.length_c   1.000
_cell.angle_alpha   90.00
_cell.angle_beta   90.00
_cell.angle_gamma   90.00
#
_symmetry.space_group_name_H-M   'P 1'
#
loop_
_entity.id
_entity.type
_entity.pdbx_description
1 polymer ?
#
loop_
_entity_poly.entity_id
_entity_poly.type
_entity_poly.pdbx_seq_one_letter_code
_entity_poly.pdbx_strand_id
1 'polypeptide(L)'
;MAMMPHPLDPLSPAEISLAVRHLNNAYPSDKLVFRVVTFLEPPTAQMIPYLEAERSGKRDVTAPKRSAFVQSYKNTTADFREVSRLGLATKPV
;
A
#
# COMPACT_ATOMS: atom_id res chain seq x y z
N MET A 1 8.94 21.28 1.52
CA MET A 1 9.19 20.32 0.43
C MET A 1 8.52 19.01 0.82
N ALA A 2 7.56 18.53 0.03
CA ALA A 2 7.01 17.20 0.27
C ALA A 2 8.06 16.19 -0.19
N MET A 3 8.85 15.69 0.75
CA MET A 3 9.77 14.59 0.51
C MET A 3 8.91 13.39 0.10
N MET A 4 9.17 12.81 -1.08
CA MET A 4 8.48 11.58 -1.47
C MET A 4 8.73 10.53 -0.38
N PRO A 5 7.69 9.86 0.14
CA PRO A 5 7.87 8.88 1.20
C PRO A 5 8.78 7.77 0.71
N HIS A 6 9.74 7.37 1.55
CA HIS A 6 10.69 6.32 1.21
C HIS A 6 9.92 5.01 0.99
N PRO A 7 10.30 4.14 0.04
CA PRO A 7 9.56 2.90 -0.26
C PRO A 7 9.35 1.97 0.94
N LEU A 8 10.20 2.05 1.97
CA LEU A 8 10.12 1.29 3.22
C LEU A 8 9.51 2.06 4.41
N ASP A 9 9.04 3.30 4.22
CA ASP A 9 8.34 4.02 5.28
C ASP A 9 7.02 3.31 5.61
N PRO A 10 6.59 3.31 6.89
CA PRO A 10 5.28 2.78 7.26
C PRO A 10 4.16 3.51 6.51
N LEU A 11 2.97 2.90 6.46
CA LEU A 11 1.82 3.55 5.84
C LEU A 11 1.44 4.81 6.62
N SER A 12 1.19 5.89 5.89
CA SER A 12 0.59 7.09 6.43
C SER A 12 -0.92 6.89 6.69
N PRO A 13 -1.54 7.69 7.59
CA PRO A 13 -2.99 7.66 7.78
C PRO A 13 -3.78 7.90 6.48
N ALA A 14 -3.25 8.73 5.57
CA ALA A 14 -3.84 9.00 4.27
C ALA A 14 -3.83 7.76 3.36
N GLU A 15 -2.73 7.01 3.34
CA GLU A 15 -2.60 5.75 2.60
C GLU A 15 -3.52 4.66 3.14
N ILE A 16 -3.64 4.54 4.47
CA ILE A 16 -4.59 3.62 5.12
C ILE A 16 -6.03 3.96 4.70
N SER A 17 -6.39 5.25 4.79
CA SER A 17 -7.72 5.73 4.39
C SER A 17 -8.00 5.49 2.91
N LEU A 18 -6.99 5.71 2.05
CA LEU A 18 -7.08 5.45 0.62
C LEU A 18 -7.30 3.96 0.34
N ALA A 19 -6.58 3.07 1.04
CA ALA A 19 -6.73 1.62 0.91
C ALA A 19 -8.16 1.16 1.23
N VAL A 20 -8.70 1.63 2.36
CA VAL A 20 -10.07 1.35 2.79
C VAL A 20 -11.08 1.87 1.77
N ARG A 21 -10.90 3.09 1.27
CA ARG A 21 -11.78 3.67 0.24
C ARG A 21 -11.79 2.87 -1.05
N HIS A 22 -10.63 2.42 -1.51
CA HIS A 22 -10.55 1.58 -2.71
C HIS A 22 -11.31 0.26 -2.55
N LEU A 23 -11.19 -0.39 -1.40
CA LEU A 23 -11.90 -1.65 -1.15
C LEU A 23 -13.40 -1.45 -1.00
N ASN A 24 -13.85 -0.40 -0.30
CA ASN A 24 -15.27 -0.05 -0.24
C ASN A 24 -15.85 0.25 -1.64
N ASN A 25 -15.10 0.95 -2.49
CA ASN A 25 -15.53 1.23 -3.86
C ASN A 25 -15.56 -0.01 -4.75
N ALA A 26 -14.70 -0.99 -4.49
CA ALA A 26 -14.68 -2.27 -5.21
C ALA A 26 -15.83 -3.19 -4.80
N TYR A 27 -16.35 -3.03 -3.57
CA TYR A 27 -17.45 -3.84 -3.02
C TYR A 27 -18.56 -2.96 -2.44
N PRO A 28 -19.23 -2.14 -3.27
CA PRO A 28 -20.17 -1.11 -2.79
C PRO A 28 -21.43 -1.68 -2.11
N SER A 29 -21.80 -2.92 -2.44
CA SER A 29 -22.98 -3.59 -1.88
C SER A 29 -22.68 -4.40 -0.61
N ASP A 30 -21.40 -4.49 -0.22
CA ASP A 30 -20.96 -5.35 0.87
C ASP A 30 -20.49 -4.53 2.07
N LYS A 31 -20.80 -5.03 3.27
CA LYS A 31 -20.28 -4.43 4.50
C LYS A 31 -18.91 -5.04 4.81
N LEU A 32 -17.85 -4.27 4.57
CA LEU A 32 -16.48 -4.66 4.89
C LEU A 32 -16.12 -4.25 6.33
N VAL A 33 -15.58 -5.18 7.11
CA VAL A 33 -15.01 -4.93 8.44
C VAL A 33 -13.51 -5.19 8.38
N PHE A 34 -12.72 -4.12 8.42
CA PHE A 34 -11.27 -4.19 8.30
C PHE A 34 -10.63 -4.58 9.65
N ARG A 35 -9.84 -5.65 9.63
CA ARG A 35 -9.07 -6.13 10.81
C ARG A 35 -7.63 -5.66 10.76
N VAL A 36 -7.03 -5.71 9.57
CA VAL A 36 -5.63 -5.33 9.36
C VAL A 36 -5.55 -4.49 8.09
N VAL A 37 -4.88 -3.36 8.19
CA VAL A 37 -4.38 -2.58 7.04
C VAL A 37 -2.94 -2.22 7.38
N THR A 38 -1.99 -2.86 6.70
CA THR A 38 -0.57 -2.70 7.01
C THR A 38 0.25 -2.54 5.73
N PHE A 39 1.48 -2.05 5.89
CA PHE A 39 2.44 -1.91 4.81
C PHE A 39 2.80 -3.29 4.24
N LEU A 40 2.80 -3.40 2.91
CA LEU A 40 3.35 -4.54 2.20
C LEU A 40 4.70 -4.14 1.62
N GLU A 41 5.76 -4.74 2.16
CA GLU A 41 7.12 -4.50 1.69
C GLU A 41 7.27 -4.78 0.19
N PRO A 42 7.93 -3.90 -0.58
CA PRO A 42 8.22 -4.16 -1.97
C PRO A 42 9.17 -5.37 -2.13
N PRO A 43 9.11 -6.09 -3.26
CA PRO A 43 9.98 -7.24 -3.49
C PRO A 43 11.47 -6.86 -3.41
N THR A 44 12.28 -7.76 -2.83
CA THR A 44 13.74 -7.58 -2.70
C THR A 44 14.42 -7.24 -4.04
N ALA A 45 13.98 -7.87 -5.14
CA ALA A 45 14.49 -7.61 -6.48
C ALA A 45 14.27 -6.17 -6.97
N GLN A 46 13.28 -5.46 -6.42
CA GLN A 46 13.02 -4.03 -6.71
C GLN A 46 13.71 -3.12 -5.69
N MET A 47 13.80 -3.55 -4.43
CA MET A 47 14.42 -2.77 -3.36
C MET A 47 15.94 -2.67 -3.49
N ILE A 48 16.64 -3.75 -3.88
CA ILE A 48 18.10 -3.74 -3.98
C ILE A 48 18.60 -2.64 -4.93
N PRO A 49 18.14 -2.56 -6.20
CA PRO A 49 18.61 -1.51 -7.12
C PRO A 49 18.29 -0.09 -6.64
N TYR A 50 17.13 0.09 -5.98
CA TYR A 50 16.74 1.37 -5.41
C TYR A 50 17.68 1.80 -4.27
N LEU A 51 17.98 0.91 -3.34
CA LEU A 51 18.86 1.20 -2.19
C LEU A 51 20.32 1.44 -2.64
N GLU A 52 20.81 0.73 -3.65
CA GLU A 52 22.13 0.98 -4.24
C GLU A 52 22.22 2.36 -4.90
N ALA A 53 21.17 2.77 -5.62
CA ALA A 53 21.07 4.09 -6.21
C ALA A 53 21.00 5.19 -5.16
N GLU A 54 20.14 5.02 -4.14
CA GLU A 54 20.02 5.92 -3.01
C GLU A 54 21.37 6.11 -2.29
N ARG A 55 22.05 5.00 -1.97
CA ARG A 55 23.36 5.02 -1.31
C ARG A 55 24.44 5.72 -2.15
N SER A 56 24.37 5.61 -3.48
CA SER A 56 25.31 6.26 -4.40
C SER A 56 24.92 7.71 -4.76
N GLY A 57 23.83 8.24 -4.18
CA GLY A 57 23.31 9.57 -4.47
C GLY A 57 22.67 9.70 -5.85
N LYS A 58 22.46 8.58 -6.56
CA LYS A 58 21.79 8.55 -7.86
C LYS A 58 20.28 8.64 -7.64
N ARG A 59 19.64 9.64 -8.26
CA ARG A 59 18.19 9.87 -8.15
C ARG A 59 17.38 9.27 -9.30
N ASP A 60 18.03 8.66 -10.29
CA ASP A 60 17.39 8.19 -11.53
C ASP A 60 16.76 6.81 -11.44
N VAL A 61 16.78 6.16 -10.27
CA VAL A 61 16.11 4.86 -10.11
C VAL A 61 14.67 5.07 -9.65
N THR A 62 13.74 4.51 -10.42
CA THR A 62 12.30 4.52 -10.11
C THR A 62 12.06 3.85 -8.74
N ALA A 63 11.43 4.59 -7.84
CA ALA A 63 11.02 4.07 -6.53
C ALA A 63 10.04 2.88 -6.68
N PRO A 64 10.25 1.77 -5.94
CA PRO A 64 9.29 0.69 -5.87
C PRO A 64 7.90 1.16 -5.44
N LYS A 65 6.86 0.51 -5.98
CA LYS A 65 5.47 0.88 -5.65
C LYS A 65 5.15 0.54 -4.20
N ARG A 66 4.70 1.54 -3.45
CA ARG A 66 4.13 1.36 -2.10
C ARG A 66 2.79 0.64 -2.20
N SER A 67 2.61 -0.40 -1.40
CA SER A 67 1.41 -1.24 -1.40
C SER A 67 0.94 -1.51 0.03
N ALA A 68 -0.36 -1.73 0.20
CA ALA A 68 -0.95 -2.19 1.45
C ALA A 68 -1.36 -3.66 1.37
N PHE A 69 -1.20 -4.35 2.49
CA PHE A 69 -1.81 -5.64 2.78
C PHE A 69 -3.05 -5.42 3.64
N VAL A 70 -4.19 -5.99 3.22
CA VAL A 70 -5.48 -5.77 3.90
C VAL A 70 -6.17 -7.09 4.23
N GLN A 71 -6.61 -7.22 5.47
CA GLN A 71 -7.51 -8.29 5.91
C GLN A 71 -8.86 -7.70 6.32
N SER A 72 -9.94 -8.26 5.80
CA SER A 72 -11.30 -7.81 6.09
C SER A 72 -12.29 -8.96 6.13
N TYR A 73 -13.35 -8.80 6.92
CA TYR A 73 -14.54 -9.66 6.86
C TYR A 73 -15.59 -9.03 5.96
N LYS A 74 -16.34 -9.86 5.25
CA LYS A 74 -17.35 -9.42 4.29
C LYS A 74 -18.75 -9.87 4.72
N ASN A 75 -19.66 -8.93 4.98
CA ASN A 75 -21.06 -9.13 5.39
C ASN A 75 -21.27 -9.83 6.74
N THR A 76 -20.63 -10.99 6.94
CA THR A 76 -20.67 -11.81 8.15
C THR A 76 -19.24 -12.09 8.61
N THR A 77 -19.02 -12.20 9.92
CA THR A 77 -17.72 -12.53 10.53
C THR A 77 -17.14 -13.89 10.12
N ALA A 78 -17.91 -14.71 9.39
CA ALA A 78 -17.48 -16.00 8.85
C ALA A 78 -16.81 -15.91 7.46
N ASP A 79 -17.01 -14.82 6.70
CA ASP A 79 -16.42 -14.66 5.36
C ASP A 79 -15.15 -13.80 5.45
N PHE A 80 -14.03 -14.44 5.78
CA PHE A 80 -12.71 -13.83 5.83
C PHE A 80 -12.13 -13.65 4.43
N ARG A 81 -11.67 -12.43 4.13
CA ARG A 81 -10.98 -12.10 2.89
C ARG A 81 -9.62 -11.47 3.20
N GLU A 82 -8.61 -12.04 2.57
CA GLU A 82 -7.28 -11.46 2.48
C GLU A 82 -7.11 -10.83 1.10
N VAL A 83 -6.77 -9.54 1.07
CA VAL A 83 -6.34 -8.85 -0.15
C VAL A 83 -4.87 -8.55 0.01
N SER A 84 -4.05 -9.39 -0.60
CA SER A 84 -2.62 -9.40 -0.32
C SER A 84 -1.85 -8.25 -0.98
N ARG A 85 -2.44 -7.50 -1.93
CA ARG A 85 -1.77 -6.37 -2.58
C ARG A 85 -2.74 -5.31 -3.11
N LEU A 86 -2.74 -4.14 -2.49
CA LEU A 86 -3.41 -2.93 -3.00
C LEU A 86 -2.39 -1.82 -3.24
N GLY A 87 -2.26 -1.38 -4.50
CA GLY A 87 -1.31 -0.32 -4.87
C GLY A 87 -1.79 1.05 -4.40
N LEU A 88 -0.93 1.76 -3.66
CA LEU A 88 -1.23 3.06 -3.06
C LEU A 88 -0.70 4.20 -3.93
N ALA A 89 -1.12 4.24 -5.20
CA ALA A 89 -0.79 5.38 -6.05
C ALA A 89 -1.82 6.49 -5.83
N THR A 90 -1.41 7.59 -5.18
CA THR A 90 -2.14 8.85 -5.33
C THR A 90 -1.96 9.31 -6.77
N LYS A 91 -3.06 9.48 -7.53
CA LYS A 91 -2.97 10.23 -8.79
C LYS A 91 -2.41 11.61 -8.43
N PRO A 92 -1.34 12.09 -9.09
CA PRO A 92 -1.00 13.49 -8.97
C PRO A 92 -2.20 14.29 -9.49
N VAL A 93 -2.69 15.21 -8.65
CA VAL A 93 -3.69 16.22 -9.01
C VAL A 93 -3.07 17.20 -9.99
#